data_AF-A0A257M261-F1
#
_entry.id   AF-A0A257M261-F1
#
_cell.length_a   1.000
_cell.length_b   1.000
_cell.length_c   1.000
_cell.angle_alpha   90.00
_cell.angle_beta   90.00
_cell.angle_gamma   90.00
#
_symmetry.space_group_name_H-M   'P 1'
#
loop_
_entity.id
_entity.type
_entity.pdbx_description
1 polymer ?
#
loop_
_entity_poly.entity_id
_entity_poly.type
_entity_poly.pdbx_seq_one_letter_code
_entity_poly.pdbx_strand_id
1 'polypeptide(L)'
;SVVFARFAADLGAGWHKVRLEMVGDKMLGKVDDLVAWGASDLFKSPKMSPGFTVGGASAEFRNLTIREATLNPDWEKAQAKLPTPGSKLAAPEKPKGKAKKQD
;
A
#
# COMPACT_ATOMS: atom_id res chain seq x y z
N SER A 1 -4.03 -10.94 7.50
CA SER A 1 -3.35 -9.98 6.62
C SER A 1 -2.22 -9.32 7.40
N VAL A 2 -1.16 -8.87 6.73
CA VAL A 2 -0.07 -8.13 7.38
C VAL A 2 -0.26 -6.64 7.06
N VAL A 3 -0.11 -5.78 8.07
CA VAL A 3 -0.21 -4.32 7.92
C VAL A 3 1.10 -3.70 8.36
N PHE A 4 1.83 -3.08 7.44
CA PHE A 4 3.12 -2.45 7.74
C PHE A 4 3.01 -0.99 8.15
N ALA A 5 1.95 -0.31 7.71
CA ALA A 5 1.63 1.03 8.16
C ALA A 5 0.16 1.33 7.91
N ARG A 6 -0.38 2.26 8.69
CA ARG A 6 -1.66 2.89 8.51
C ARG A 6 -1.49 4.39 8.77
N PHE A 7 -1.79 5.18 7.75
CA PHE A 7 -1.76 6.63 7.82
C PHE A 7 -3.20 7.14 7.89
N ALA A 8 -3.47 8.05 8.82
CA ALA A 8 -4.58 8.99 8.61
C ALA A 8 -4.08 10.00 7.57
N ALA A 9 -4.71 10.02 6.40
CA ALA A 9 -4.29 10.86 5.30
C ALA A 9 -5.50 11.57 4.71
N ASP A 10 -5.45 12.90 4.70
CA ASP A 10 -6.27 13.72 3.82
C ASP A 10 -5.41 14.02 2.60
N LEU A 11 -5.65 13.29 1.51
CA LEU A 11 -4.91 13.48 0.27
C LEU A 11 -5.38 14.75 -0.47
N GLY A 12 -6.50 15.36 -0.06
CA GLY A 12 -7.13 16.43 -0.81
C GLY A 12 -7.80 15.92 -2.10
N ALA A 13 -8.28 16.86 -2.92
CA ALA A 13 -8.90 16.53 -4.21
C ALA A 13 -7.85 16.49 -5.33
N GLY A 14 -8.01 15.56 -6.27
CA GLY A 14 -7.20 15.48 -7.49
C GLY A 14 -6.56 14.12 -7.72
N TRP A 15 -5.46 14.13 -8.47
CA TRP A 15 -4.72 12.92 -8.85
C TRP A 15 -3.51 12.71 -7.96
N HIS A 16 -3.44 11.53 -7.32
CA HIS A 16 -2.34 11.13 -6.45
C HIS A 16 -1.48 10.06 -7.09
N LYS A 17 -0.16 10.14 -6.87
CA LYS A 17 0.76 9.16 -7.46
C LYS A 17 0.97 8.00 -6.51
N VAL A 18 0.46 6.83 -6.90
CA VAL A 18 0.66 5.57 -6.17
C VAL A 18 1.81 4.78 -6.79
N ARG A 19 2.69 4.26 -5.94
CA ARG A 19 3.74 3.31 -6.31
C ARG A 19 3.78 2.17 -5.31
N LEU A 20 3.75 0.95 -5.84
CA LEU A 20 3.96 -0.28 -5.10
C LEU A 20 5.16 -0.99 -5.72
N GLU A 21 6.12 -1.37 -4.88
CA GLU A 21 7.29 -2.17 -5.29
C GLU A 21 7.34 -3.41 -4.41
N MET A 22 7.56 -4.57 -5.03
CA MET A 22 7.67 -5.85 -4.33
C MET A 22 8.84 -6.62 -4.92
N VAL A 23 9.79 -7.02 -4.07
CA VAL A 23 10.97 -7.79 -4.46
C VAL A 23 11.24 -8.82 -3.36
N GLY A 24 11.11 -10.10 -3.69
CA GLY A 24 11.26 -11.20 -2.74
C GLY A 24 10.25 -11.09 -1.59
N ASP A 25 10.76 -10.90 -0.37
CA ASP A 25 9.97 -10.80 0.86
C ASP A 25 9.61 -9.38 1.26
N LYS A 26 10.06 -8.36 0.51
CA LYS A 26 9.89 -6.94 0.84
C LYS A 26 8.83 -6.30 -0.04
N MET A 27 8.09 -5.37 0.58
CA MET A 27 7.13 -4.52 -0.09
C MET A 27 7.31 -3.07 0.35
N LEU A 28 7.30 -2.15 -0.61
CA LEU A 28 7.29 -0.71 -0.43
C LEU A 28 5.99 -0.16 -1.02
N GLY A 29 5.29 0.69 -0.26
CA GLY A 29 4.16 1.46 -0.73
C GLY A 29 4.42 2.96 -0.56
N LYS A 30 4.12 3.72 -1.60
CA LYS A 30 4.22 5.18 -1.60
C LYS A 30 2.98 5.82 -2.24
N VAL A 31 2.44 6.84 -1.58
CA VAL A 31 1.39 7.73 -2.10
C VAL A 31 1.85 9.16 -1.82
N ASP A 32 2.15 9.91 -2.87
CA ASP A 32 2.78 11.24 -2.77
C ASP A 32 3.99 11.21 -1.83
N ASP A 33 3.96 11.88 -0.67
CA ASP A 33 5.05 11.88 0.31
C ASP A 33 4.91 10.81 1.41
N LEU A 34 3.78 10.11 1.47
CA LEU A 34 3.55 9.03 2.42
C LEU A 34 4.27 7.78 1.93
N VAL A 35 5.19 7.25 2.73
CA VAL A 35 5.96 6.06 2.41
C VAL A 35 5.95 5.07 3.57
N ALA A 36 5.75 3.79 3.25
CA ALA A 36 5.85 2.68 4.18
C ALA A 36 6.49 1.48 3.50
N TRP A 37 7.17 0.66 4.29
CA TRP A 37 7.71 -0.61 3.82
C TRP A 37 7.57 -1.67 4.90
N GLY A 38 7.71 -2.93 4.49
CA GLY A 38 7.86 -4.04 5.41
C GLY A 38 8.25 -5.33 4.70
N ALA A 39 8.49 -6.37 5.50
CA ALA A 39 8.83 -7.69 5.01
C ALA A 39 7.88 -8.76 5.56
N SER A 40 7.57 -9.76 4.75
CA SER A 40 6.71 -10.88 5.13
C SER A 40 6.97 -12.09 4.23
N ASP A 41 7.09 -13.28 4.81
CA ASP A 41 7.25 -14.54 4.07
C ASP A 41 6.08 -14.81 3.10
N LEU A 42 4.89 -14.26 3.38
CA LEU A 42 3.75 -14.34 2.48
C LEU A 42 4.03 -13.74 1.09
N PHE A 43 5.01 -12.85 0.93
CA PHE A 43 5.36 -12.29 -0.38
C PHE A 43 6.24 -13.20 -1.23
N LYS A 44 6.87 -14.21 -0.63
CA LYS A 44 7.67 -15.21 -1.35
C LYS A 44 6.83 -16.14 -2.23
N SER A 45 5.53 -16.26 -1.97
CA SER A 45 4.64 -17.03 -2.85
C SER A 45 4.31 -16.26 -4.13
N PRO A 46 4.19 -16.94 -5.28
CA PRO A 46 3.76 -16.31 -6.52
C PRO A 46 2.45 -15.52 -6.35
N LYS A 47 2.36 -14.33 -6.97
CA LYS A 47 1.17 -13.49 -7.00
C LYS A 47 0.71 -13.34 -8.44
N MET A 48 -0.54 -13.72 -8.71
CA MET A 48 -1.08 -13.78 -10.08
C MET A 48 -2.11 -12.68 -10.36
N SER A 49 -2.61 -11.99 -9.34
CA SER A 49 -3.75 -11.09 -9.48
C SER A 49 -3.63 -9.87 -8.56
N PRO A 50 -3.07 -8.73 -9.01
CA PRO A 50 -3.23 -7.47 -8.30
C PRO A 50 -4.67 -6.98 -8.43
N GLY A 51 -5.22 -6.42 -7.35
CA GLY A 51 -6.58 -5.89 -7.32
C GLY A 51 -6.65 -4.59 -6.52
N PHE A 52 -7.64 -3.76 -6.86
CA PHE A 52 -7.97 -2.54 -6.13
C PHE A 52 -9.26 -2.75 -5.35
N THR A 53 -9.19 -2.59 -4.03
CA THR A 53 -10.38 -2.59 -3.18
C THR A 53 -10.78 -1.15 -2.92
N VAL A 54 -11.97 -0.77 -3.37
CA VAL A 54 -12.54 0.57 -3.16
C VAL A 54 -13.71 0.46 -2.19
N GLY A 55 -13.65 1.19 -1.08
CA GLY A 55 -14.68 1.15 -0.04
C GLY A 55 -15.63 2.34 -0.12
N GLY A 56 -16.94 2.08 -0.22
CA GLY A 56 -18.02 3.06 0.02
C GLY A 56 -18.27 4.13 -1.07
N ALA A 57 -17.25 4.52 -1.83
CA ALA A 57 -17.33 5.52 -2.90
C ALA A 57 -16.73 5.01 -4.22
N SER A 58 -16.77 5.85 -5.25
CA SER A 58 -16.08 5.62 -6.53
C SER A 58 -14.61 6.06 -6.44
N ALA A 59 -13.72 5.38 -7.15
CA ALA A 59 -12.35 5.81 -7.37
C ALA A 59 -11.99 5.67 -8.85
N GLU A 60 -11.21 6.61 -9.36
CA GLU A 60 -10.71 6.60 -10.73
C GLU A 60 -9.22 6.27 -10.75
N PHE A 61 -8.84 5.39 -11.67
CA PHE A 61 -7.46 4.97 -11.87
C PHE A 61 -7.06 5.28 -13.30
N ARG A 62 -5.88 5.87 -13.49
CA ARG A 62 -5.29 6.10 -14.81
C ARG A 62 -3.81 5.80 -14.80
N ASN A 63 -3.25 5.54 -15.99
CA ASN A 63 -1.82 5.28 -16.18
C ASN A 63 -1.29 4.10 -15.35
N LEU A 64 -2.09 3.04 -15.22
CA LEU A 64 -1.66 1.82 -14.54
C LEU A 64 -0.55 1.13 -15.36
N THR A 65 0.57 0.84 -14.71
CA THR A 65 1.65 0.06 -15.31
C THR A 65 2.14 -0.95 -14.29
N ILE A 66 2.19 -2.21 -14.70
CA ILE A 66 2.80 -3.31 -13.95
C ILE A 66 3.99 -3.79 -14.78
N ARG A 67 5.14 -3.91 -14.15
CA ARG A 67 6.38 -4.36 -14.78
C ARG A 67 7.18 -5.18 -13.80
N GLU A 68 8.11 -5.97 -14.33
CA GLU A 68 9.09 -6.65 -13.52
C GLU A 68 9.89 -5.64 -12.68
N ALA A 69 10.08 -5.96 -11.40
CA ALA A 69 10.91 -5.19 -10.50
C ALA A 69 12.31 -5.83 -10.47
N THR A 70 13.32 -5.07 -10.86
CA THR A 70 14.72 -5.45 -10.67
C THR A 70 15.18 -5.04 -9.27
N LEU A 71 16.18 -5.75 -8.73
CA LEU A 71 16.74 -5.41 -7.43
C LEU A 71 17.43 -4.03 -7.51
N ASN A 72 17.08 -3.13 -6.60
CA ASN A 72 17.79 -1.87 -6.44
C ASN A 72 19.11 -2.14 -5.68
N PRO A 73 20.30 -1.95 -6.30
CA PRO A 73 21.57 -2.19 -5.63
C PRO A 73 21.81 -1.26 -4.42
N ASP A 74 21.18 -0.09 -4.39
CA ASP A 74 21.25 0.86 -3.27
C ASP A 74 20.09 0.70 -2.27
N TRP A 75 19.39 -0.44 -2.28
CA TRP A 75 18.22 -0.67 -1.43
C TRP A 75 18.51 -0.43 0.06
N GLU A 76 19.60 -0.97 0.59
CA GLU A 76 19.99 -0.82 2.01
C GLU A 76 20.13 0.66 2.41
N LYS A 77 20.73 1.49 1.54
CA LYS A 77 20.88 2.94 1.77
C LYS A 77 19.54 3.67 1.69
N ALA A 78 18.66 3.27 0.78
CA ALA A 78 17.32 3.85 0.67
C ALA A 78 16.48 3.50 1.89
N GLN A 79 16.51 2.23 2.30
CA GLN A 79 15.79 1.68 3.45
C GLN A 79 16.19 2.36 4.76
N ALA A 80 17.47 2.68 4.94
CA ALA A 80 17.97 3.41 6.12
C ALA A 80 17.34 4.81 6.30
N LYS A 81 16.76 5.40 5.24
CA LYS A 81 16.08 6.70 5.29
C LYS A 81 14.57 6.57 5.50
N LEU A 82 14.04 5.35 5.49
CA LEU A 82 12.61 5.09 5.64
C LEU A 82 12.25 4.98 7.12
N PRO A 83 10.99 5.33 7.48
CA PRO A 83 10.48 5.05 8.81
C PRO A 83 10.56 3.55 9.13
N THR A 84 10.77 3.22 10.40
CA THR A 84 10.72 1.83 10.87
C THR A 84 9.36 1.20 10.51
N PRO A 85 9.31 -0.01 9.93
CA PRO A 85 8.06 -0.71 9.67
C PRO A 85 7.20 -0.82 10.92
N GLY A 86 5.90 -0.63 10.78
CA GLY A 86 4.96 -0.71 11.91
C GLY A 86 4.99 0.48 12.86
N SER A 87 5.88 1.47 12.68
CA SER A 87 5.92 2.67 13.55
C SER A 87 4.71 3.60 13.38
N LYS A 88 4.03 3.51 12.23
CA LYS A 88 2.86 4.33 11.90
C LYS A 88 1.64 3.43 11.75
N LEU A 89 0.91 3.19 12.84
CA LEU A 89 -0.31 2.38 12.86
C LEU A 89 -1.47 3.22 13.42
N ALA A 90 -1.94 4.20 12.65
CA ALA A 90 -3.17 4.90 13.01
C ALA A 90 -4.33 3.90 13.18
N ALA A 91 -5.28 4.20 14.06
CA ALA A 91 -6.43 3.33 14.29
C ALA A 91 -7.25 3.12 13.00
N PRO A 92 -7.85 1.93 12.80
CA PRO A 92 -8.75 1.73 11.69
C PRO A 92 -9.98 2.62 11.80
N GLU A 93 -10.31 3.34 10.72
CA GLU A 93 -11.60 4.02 10.62
C GLU A 93 -12.71 2.97 10.74
N LYS A 94 -13.64 3.18 11.67
CA LYS A 94 -14.81 2.31 11.82
C LYS A 94 -15.66 2.45 10.55
N PRO A 95 -16.09 1.35 9.90
CA PRO A 95 -16.94 1.44 8.74
C PRO A 95 -18.24 2.17 9.10
N LYS A 96 -18.46 3.35 8.50
CA LYS A 96 -19.74 4.06 8.54
C LYS A 96 -20.65 3.47 7.46
N GLY A 97 -21.30 2.36 7.77
CA GLY A 97 -22.32 1.78 6.91
C GLY A 97 -23.24 0.86 7.68
N LYS A 98 -24.52 1.22 7.79
CA LYS A 98 -25.56 0.27 8.20
C LYS A 98 -25.63 -0.80 7.12
N ALA A 99 -25.12 -2.00 7.42
CA ALA A 99 -25.42 -3.17 6.61
C ALA A 99 -26.95 -3.34 6.60
N LYS A 100 -27.59 -3.01 5.49
CA LYS A 100 -29.00 -3.34 5.29
C LYS A 100 -29.03 -4.85 5.09
N LYS A 101 -29.60 -5.59 6.05
CA LYS A 101 -29.96 -7.00 5.87
C LYS A 101 -30.80 -7.08 4.59
N GLN A 102 -30.38 -7.92 3.67
CA GLN A 102 -31.19 -8.32 2.53
C GLN A 102 -31.97 -9.55 3.01
N ASP A 103 -33.29 -9.42 3.06
CA ASP A 103 -34.25 -10.49 3.34
C ASP A 103 -34.32 -11.48 2.16
#